data_AF-A0A0F9GUK7-F1
#
_entry.id   AF-A0A0F9GUK7-F1
#
_cell.length_a   1.000
_cell.length_b   1.000
_cell.length_c   1.000
_cell.angle_alpha   90.00
_cell.angle_beta   90.00
_cell.angle_gamma   90.00
#
_symmetry.space_group_name_H-M   'P 1'
#
loop_
_entity.id
_entity.type
_entity.pdbx_description
1 polymer ?
#
loop_
_entity_poly.entity_id
_entity_poly.type
_entity_poly.pdbx_seq_one_letter_code
_entity_poly.pdbx_strand_id
1 'polypeptide(L)'
;MSDVYIISAVRTPIGSFNGSLSIIPTIKLGSIVIAEAIKKASIELNIPDHVIMGNVLPSGLGQAPARQCALGAGLPKSTNCLTINKVCGSGLKAVMLAAQAISLGDAEVVVAGGMEGMSRAPYILEKARTGYRLGDGKIIDSMIKDGLWDVYNNFHMGNAAEIITDRFNFSRQQLDEYALGSYGRTLNAQKNGYFNEEIIQIDISKKKETSKFLKEDEEPKKLNREKLTHVMVQLP
;
A
#
# COMPACT_ATOMS: atom_id res chain seq x y z
N MET A 1 -12.02 29.78 -2.35
CA MET A 1 -11.40 28.45 -2.37
C MET A 1 -11.23 28.05 -3.81
N SER A 2 -10.02 27.68 -4.22
CA SER A 2 -9.75 27.24 -5.59
C SER A 2 -10.38 25.87 -5.83
N ASP A 3 -10.86 25.64 -7.05
CA ASP A 3 -11.26 24.31 -7.51
C ASP A 3 -10.04 23.39 -7.61
N VAL A 4 -10.24 22.11 -7.30
CA VAL A 4 -9.17 21.09 -7.27
C VAL A 4 -9.50 19.98 -8.25
N TYR A 5 -8.53 19.62 -9.09
CA TYR A 5 -8.68 18.60 -10.12
C TYR A 5 -7.62 17.49 -9.99
N ILE A 6 -7.98 16.27 -10.38
CA ILE A 6 -7.04 15.16 -10.55
C ILE A 6 -6.64 15.12 -12.02
N ILE A 7 -5.37 15.44 -12.31
CA ILE A 7 -4.85 15.50 -13.69
C ILE A 7 -4.20 14.18 -14.16
N SER A 8 -3.90 13.27 -13.24
CA SER A 8 -3.48 11.90 -13.56
C SER A 8 -3.70 10.95 -12.37
N ALA A 9 -3.82 9.66 -12.67
CA ALA A 9 -3.86 8.59 -11.69
C ALA A 9 -3.19 7.33 -12.24
N VAL A 10 -2.32 6.73 -11.44
CA VAL A 10 -1.58 5.49 -11.73
C VAL A 10 -1.32 4.70 -10.45
N ARG A 11 -1.08 3.40 -10.59
CA ARG A 11 -0.66 2.49 -9.50
C ARG A 11 0.22 1.38 -10.05
N THR A 12 0.99 0.74 -9.17
CA THR A 12 1.60 -0.56 -9.50
C THR A 12 0.52 -1.65 -9.54
N PRO A 13 0.83 -2.84 -10.08
CA PRO A 13 0.07 -4.03 -9.74
C PRO A 13 0.15 -4.27 -8.23
N ILE A 14 -0.86 -4.93 -7.68
CA ILE A 14 -0.89 -5.39 -6.30
C ILE A 14 -0.28 -6.80 -6.27
N GLY A 15 0.88 -6.91 -5.64
CA GLY A 15 1.56 -8.19 -5.42
C GLY A 15 0.97 -8.96 -4.24
N SER A 16 1.02 -10.29 -4.28
CA SER A 16 0.69 -11.11 -3.11
C SER A 16 1.76 -10.99 -2.03
N PHE A 17 1.42 -11.32 -0.77
CA PHE A 17 2.41 -11.45 0.29
C PHE A 17 3.50 -12.46 -0.08
N ASN A 18 4.77 -12.06 0.06
CA ASN A 18 5.95 -12.78 -0.43
C ASN A 18 5.90 -13.16 -1.93
N GLY A 19 5.10 -12.45 -2.72
CA GLY A 19 4.94 -12.64 -4.15
C GLY A 19 5.97 -11.87 -4.98
N SER A 20 5.61 -11.55 -6.23
CA SER A 20 6.53 -11.02 -7.24
C SER A 20 7.18 -9.69 -6.86
N LEU A 21 6.46 -8.82 -6.13
CA LEU A 21 6.95 -7.50 -5.73
C LEU A 21 7.81 -7.52 -4.46
N SER A 22 7.91 -8.65 -3.75
CA SER A 22 8.67 -8.75 -2.49
C SER A 22 10.16 -8.43 -2.64
N ILE A 23 10.70 -8.62 -3.84
CA ILE A 23 12.09 -8.32 -4.18
C ILE A 23 12.37 -6.83 -4.37
N ILE A 24 11.33 -6.01 -4.57
CA ILE A 24 11.47 -4.59 -4.88
C ILE A 24 11.33 -3.78 -3.59
N PRO A 25 12.28 -2.88 -3.26
CA PRO A 25 12.15 -1.99 -2.11
C PRO A 25 10.89 -1.12 -2.21
N THR A 26 10.16 -0.95 -1.10
CA THR A 26 8.95 -0.12 -1.00
C THR A 26 9.15 1.29 -1.58
N ILE A 27 10.28 1.92 -1.20
CA ILE A 27 10.66 3.24 -1.70
C ILE A 27 10.76 3.28 -3.23
N LYS A 28 11.28 2.22 -3.85
CA LYS A 28 11.43 2.14 -5.30
C LYS A 28 10.07 2.05 -5.98
N LEU A 29 9.12 1.30 -5.43
CA LEU A 29 7.73 1.27 -5.92
C LEU A 29 7.10 2.67 -5.86
N GLY A 30 7.26 3.37 -4.73
CA GLY A 30 6.78 4.75 -4.58
C GLY A 30 7.41 5.71 -5.59
N SER A 31 8.73 5.62 -5.82
CA SER A 31 9.41 6.43 -6.85
C SER A 31 8.88 6.18 -8.26
N ILE A 32 8.64 4.92 -8.63
CA ILE A 32 8.13 4.56 -9.95
C ILE A 32 6.73 5.15 -10.15
N VAL A 33 5.84 5.01 -9.16
CA VAL A 33 4.47 5.56 -9.23
C VAL A 33 4.48 7.08 -9.35
N ILE A 34 5.31 7.79 -8.58
CA ILE A 34 5.42 9.26 -8.67
C ILE A 34 5.88 9.69 -10.07
N ALA A 35 6.94 9.06 -10.59
CA ALA A 35 7.49 9.41 -11.89
C ALA A 35 6.47 9.18 -13.03
N GLU A 36 5.76 8.05 -13.01
CA GLU A 36 4.74 7.76 -14.02
C GLU A 36 3.49 8.64 -13.86
N ALA A 37 3.10 9.04 -12.65
CA ALA A 37 2.00 9.99 -12.45
C ALA A 37 2.31 11.35 -13.10
N ILE A 38 3.50 11.90 -12.83
CA ILE A 38 3.97 13.16 -13.41
C ILE A 38 4.03 13.06 -14.94
N LYS A 39 4.61 11.98 -15.45
CA LYS A 39 4.68 11.71 -16.89
C LYS A 39 3.29 11.62 -17.53
N LYS A 40 2.34 10.90 -16.91
CA LYS A 40 0.96 10.77 -17.41
C LYS A 40 0.22 12.12 -17.37
N ALA A 41 0.50 12.96 -16.39
CA ALA A 41 0.01 14.34 -16.34
C ALA A 41 0.63 15.26 -17.39
N SER A 42 1.69 14.83 -18.09
CA SER A 42 2.41 15.63 -19.09
C SER A 42 2.99 16.94 -18.54
N ILE A 43 3.49 16.90 -17.30
CA ILE A 43 4.14 18.05 -16.63
C ILE A 43 5.63 17.75 -16.34
N GLU A 44 6.42 18.81 -16.15
CA GLU A 44 7.84 18.69 -15.82
C GLU A 44 8.06 18.30 -14.34
N LEU A 45 9.19 17.65 -14.04
CA LEU A 45 9.53 17.16 -12.69
C LEU A 45 9.73 18.27 -11.65
N ASN A 46 9.96 19.51 -12.07
CA ASN A 46 10.13 20.70 -11.23
C ASN A 46 8.81 21.39 -10.86
N ILE A 47 7.68 20.98 -11.45
CA ILE A 47 6.37 21.61 -11.24
C ILE A 47 5.75 21.26 -9.88
N PRO A 48 5.81 20.01 -9.36
CA PRO A 48 5.17 19.70 -8.10
C PRO A 48 5.80 20.45 -6.91
N ASP A 49 4.97 21.23 -6.21
CA ASP A 49 5.36 21.93 -4.98
C ASP A 49 5.54 20.93 -3.82
N HIS A 50 4.62 19.96 -3.73
CA HIS A 50 4.54 19.00 -2.65
C HIS A 50 4.41 17.55 -3.13
N VAL A 51 4.97 16.63 -2.35
CA VAL A 51 4.72 15.19 -2.41
C VAL A 51 4.19 14.73 -1.05
N ILE A 52 2.96 14.24 -1.02
CA ILE A 52 2.33 13.71 0.20
C ILE A 52 2.05 12.22 -0.03
N MET A 53 2.75 11.35 0.70
CA MET A 53 2.60 9.90 0.54
C MET A 53 2.22 9.23 1.86
N GLY A 54 1.19 8.40 1.82
CA GLY A 54 0.84 7.49 2.89
C GLY A 54 1.81 6.30 2.96
N ASN A 55 2.30 5.97 4.16
CA ASN A 55 3.05 4.75 4.43
C ASN A 55 2.85 4.33 5.90
N VAL A 56 2.37 3.11 6.12
CA VAL A 56 1.97 2.60 7.44
C VAL A 56 3.12 1.89 8.13
N LEU A 57 3.96 1.17 7.38
CA LEU A 57 5.08 0.39 7.91
C LEU A 57 6.44 1.06 7.58
N PRO A 58 6.79 2.21 8.20
CA PRO A 58 8.04 2.91 7.92
C PRO A 58 9.27 2.25 8.58
N SER A 59 9.06 1.27 9.44
CA SER A 59 10.10 0.57 10.20
C SER A 59 11.20 0.03 9.27
N GLY A 60 12.41 0.55 9.42
CA GLY A 60 13.58 0.15 8.61
C GLY A 60 13.67 0.77 7.21
N LEU A 61 12.73 1.63 6.80
CA LEU A 61 12.79 2.31 5.50
C LEU A 61 13.74 3.52 5.47
N GLY A 62 14.20 3.99 6.63
CA GLY A 62 15.04 5.19 6.73
C GLY A 62 14.23 6.48 6.87
N GLN A 63 14.93 7.62 6.86
CA GLN A 63 14.31 8.93 7.11
C GLN A 63 13.37 9.35 5.97
N ALA A 64 12.20 9.88 6.32
CA ALA A 64 11.25 10.51 5.40
C ALA A 64 10.95 9.70 4.11
N PRO A 65 10.24 8.55 4.19
CA PRO A 65 9.94 7.69 3.04
C PRO A 65 9.40 8.43 1.80
N ALA A 66 8.45 9.35 1.95
CA ALA A 66 7.91 10.15 0.84
C ALA A 66 9.00 10.97 0.12
N ARG A 67 9.97 11.52 0.86
CA ARG A 67 11.09 12.28 0.33
C ARG A 67 12.05 11.37 -0.45
N GLN A 68 12.32 10.17 0.07
CA GLN A 68 13.13 9.20 -0.66
C GLN A 68 12.46 8.83 -2.00
N CYS A 69 11.13 8.67 -2.00
CA CYS A 69 10.38 8.39 -3.22
C CYS A 69 10.46 9.53 -4.23
N ALA A 70 10.23 10.77 -3.79
CA ALA A 70 10.31 11.97 -4.63
C ALA A 70 11.69 12.12 -5.29
N LEU A 71 12.77 11.99 -4.51
CA LEU A 71 14.13 12.07 -5.05
C LEU A 71 14.43 10.89 -6.00
N GLY A 72 13.98 9.68 -5.66
CA GLY A 72 14.12 8.51 -6.52
C GLY A 72 13.29 8.56 -7.81
N ALA A 73 12.28 9.42 -7.86
CA ALA A 73 11.47 9.74 -9.05
C ALA A 73 12.08 10.86 -9.89
N GLY A 74 13.14 11.52 -9.41
CA GLY A 74 13.83 12.60 -10.12
C GLY A 74 13.34 14.01 -9.79
N LEU A 75 12.49 14.19 -8.78
CA LEU A 75 12.04 15.53 -8.39
C LEU A 75 13.20 16.34 -7.75
N PRO A 76 13.19 17.68 -7.87
CA PRO A 76 14.18 18.55 -7.26
C PRO A 76 14.28 18.39 -5.75
N LYS A 77 15.47 18.72 -5.21
CA LYS A 77 15.67 18.78 -3.76
C LYS A 77 14.83 19.86 -3.09
N SER A 78 14.31 20.85 -3.81
CA SER A 78 13.43 21.89 -3.28
C SER A 78 12.00 21.39 -3.02
N THR A 79 11.56 20.27 -3.60
CA THR A 79 10.18 19.78 -3.44
C THR A 79 9.87 19.41 -1.99
N ASN A 80 8.80 19.98 -1.43
CA ASN A 80 8.36 19.69 -0.08
C ASN A 80 7.78 18.27 0.01
N CYS A 81 8.10 17.52 1.05
CA CYS A 81 7.69 16.12 1.16
C CYS A 81 7.14 15.80 2.54
N LEU A 82 6.01 15.09 2.59
CA LEU A 82 5.37 14.65 3.82
C LEU A 82 5.01 13.17 3.74
N THR A 83 5.47 12.39 4.72
CA THR A 83 5.00 11.02 4.94
C THR A 83 3.94 11.05 6.01
N ILE A 84 2.76 10.50 5.73
CA ILE A 84 1.65 10.44 6.69
C ILE A 84 1.29 8.99 7.00
N ASN A 85 0.79 8.77 8.22
CA ASN A 85 0.26 7.48 8.64
C ASN A 85 -1.13 7.70 9.28
N LYS A 86 -2.15 7.20 8.59
CA LYS A 86 -3.53 7.02 9.07
C LYS A 86 -3.98 5.58 8.80
N VAL A 87 -3.08 4.61 9.03
CA VAL A 87 -3.27 3.18 8.74
C VAL A 87 -3.81 2.99 7.31
N CYS A 88 -4.84 2.19 7.08
CA CYS A 88 -5.42 1.92 5.76
C CYS A 88 -5.90 3.21 5.04
N GLY A 89 -6.22 4.26 5.80
CA GLY A 89 -6.67 5.55 5.25
C GLY A 89 -5.54 6.47 4.79
N SER A 90 -4.27 6.07 4.91
CA SER A 90 -3.12 6.96 4.66
C SER A 90 -3.09 7.49 3.23
N GLY A 91 -3.26 6.63 2.23
CA GLY A 91 -3.20 7.04 0.82
C GLY A 91 -4.29 8.04 0.45
N LEU A 92 -5.53 7.77 0.87
CA LEU A 92 -6.66 8.69 0.62
C LEU A 92 -6.52 9.99 1.42
N LYS A 93 -6.03 9.92 2.67
CA LYS A 93 -5.79 11.13 3.47
C LYS A 93 -4.73 12.03 2.82
N ALA A 94 -3.76 11.48 2.11
CA ALA A 94 -2.79 12.28 1.36
C ALA A 94 -3.45 13.10 0.27
N VAL A 95 -4.38 12.51 -0.48
CA VAL A 95 -5.18 13.21 -1.50
C VAL A 95 -6.04 14.32 -0.88
N MET A 96 -6.67 14.05 0.27
CA MET A 96 -7.44 15.07 0.99
C MET A 96 -6.55 16.25 1.46
N LEU A 97 -5.34 15.98 1.95
CA LEU A 97 -4.40 17.04 2.36
C LEU A 97 -3.89 17.84 1.16
N ALA A 98 -3.65 17.18 0.02
CA ALA A 98 -3.29 17.85 -1.22
C ALA A 98 -4.38 18.80 -1.71
N ALA A 99 -5.64 18.33 -1.72
CA ALA A 99 -6.78 19.17 -2.07
C ALA A 99 -6.94 20.37 -1.13
N GLN A 100 -6.69 20.18 0.17
CA GLN A 100 -6.70 21.28 1.14
C GLN A 100 -5.61 22.32 0.84
N ALA A 101 -4.37 21.88 0.60
CA ALA A 101 -3.27 22.78 0.27
C ALA A 101 -3.55 23.60 -1.00
N ILE A 102 -4.07 22.96 -2.05
CA ILE A 102 -4.41 23.64 -3.32
C ILE A 102 -5.56 24.63 -3.12
N SER A 103 -6.64 24.21 -2.46
CA SER A 103 -7.83 25.04 -2.29
C SER A 103 -7.59 26.29 -1.42
N LEU A 104 -6.61 26.21 -0.51
CA LEU A 104 -6.17 27.30 0.36
C LEU A 104 -5.06 28.18 -0.26
N GLY A 105 -4.48 27.77 -1.39
CA GLY A 105 -3.42 28.52 -2.07
C GLY A 105 -2.01 28.27 -1.53
N ASP A 106 -1.80 27.23 -0.72
CA ASP A 106 -0.50 26.85 -0.17
C ASP A 106 0.37 26.08 -1.19
N ALA A 107 -0.25 25.49 -2.22
CA ALA A 107 0.41 24.77 -3.31
C ALA A 107 -0.43 24.87 -4.59
N GLU A 108 0.19 24.72 -5.76
CA GLU A 108 -0.50 24.68 -7.05
C GLU A 108 -0.58 23.24 -7.57
N VAL A 109 0.51 22.48 -7.48
CA VAL A 109 0.58 21.09 -7.93
C VAL A 109 1.13 20.18 -6.83
N VAL A 110 0.37 19.14 -6.50
CA VAL A 110 0.73 18.19 -5.44
C VAL A 110 0.65 16.77 -5.96
N VAL A 111 1.71 15.98 -5.79
CA VAL A 111 1.65 14.53 -5.96
C VAL A 111 1.17 13.91 -4.66
N ALA A 112 0.06 13.17 -4.72
CA ALA A 112 -0.53 12.54 -3.55
C ALA A 112 -0.87 11.06 -3.79
N GLY A 113 -0.69 10.24 -2.77
CA GLY A 113 -1.01 8.81 -2.85
C GLY A 113 -0.46 8.02 -1.66
N GLY A 114 -0.10 6.77 -1.91
CA GLY A 114 0.48 5.91 -0.89
C GLY A 114 1.39 4.84 -1.48
N MET A 115 2.19 4.25 -0.60
CA MET A 115 3.05 3.12 -0.92
C MET A 115 3.12 2.19 0.28
N GLU A 116 3.24 0.89 0.02
CA GLU A 116 3.42 -0.08 1.09
C GLU A 116 4.18 -1.32 0.61
N GLY A 117 4.90 -1.95 1.54
CA GLY A 117 5.67 -3.17 1.28
C GLY A 117 5.58 -4.14 2.44
N MET A 118 4.40 -4.73 2.65
CA MET A 118 4.14 -5.65 3.76
C MET A 118 5.09 -6.86 3.80
N SER A 119 5.46 -7.41 2.63
CA SER A 119 6.42 -8.52 2.52
C SER A 119 7.84 -8.18 2.99
N ARG A 120 8.14 -6.89 3.17
CA ARG A 120 9.46 -6.38 3.56
C ARG A 120 9.46 -5.78 4.97
N ALA A 121 8.36 -5.88 5.70
CA ALA A 121 8.28 -5.42 7.07
C ALA A 121 9.29 -6.19 7.94
N PRO A 122 10.11 -5.50 8.75
CA PRO A 122 11.10 -6.17 9.58
C PRO A 122 10.45 -6.85 10.79
N TYR A 123 11.21 -7.74 11.43
CA TYR A 123 10.95 -8.10 12.82
C TYR A 123 11.66 -7.14 13.78
N ILE A 124 11.08 -6.92 14.96
CA ILE A 124 11.57 -5.98 15.99
C ILE A 124 11.93 -6.74 17.27
N LEU A 125 13.04 -6.34 17.88
CA LEU A 125 13.47 -6.76 19.21
C LEU A 125 13.51 -5.54 20.15
N GLU A 126 12.44 -5.32 20.91
CA GLU A 126 12.23 -4.05 21.64
C GLU A 126 13.28 -3.78 22.71
N LYS A 127 13.72 -4.82 23.43
CA LYS A 127 14.70 -4.68 24.52
C LYS A 127 16.13 -4.84 24.05
N ALA A 128 16.38 -5.09 22.76
CA ALA A 128 17.75 -5.30 22.26
C ALA A 128 18.65 -4.07 22.46
N ARG A 129 18.08 -2.86 22.49
CA ARG A 129 18.83 -1.63 22.73
C ARG A 129 19.38 -1.53 24.16
N THR A 130 18.63 -1.99 25.15
CA THR A 130 18.97 -1.87 26.58
C THR A 130 19.40 -3.19 27.22
N GLY A 131 19.23 -4.31 26.52
CA GLY A 131 19.57 -5.66 26.96
C GLY A 131 18.40 -6.41 27.59
N TYR A 132 18.32 -7.73 27.31
CA TYR A 132 17.30 -8.62 27.89
C TYR A 132 17.67 -9.16 29.28
N ARG A 133 18.93 -9.00 29.71
CA ARG A 133 19.51 -9.48 30.98
C ARG A 133 19.48 -11.00 31.15
N LEU A 134 18.32 -11.62 31.36
CA LEU A 134 18.14 -13.06 31.60
C LEU A 134 16.69 -13.47 31.29
N GLY A 135 16.49 -14.63 30.65
CA GLY A 135 15.18 -15.16 30.27
C GLY A 135 14.80 -14.92 28.80
N ASP A 136 13.60 -15.37 28.42
CA ASP A 136 13.13 -15.36 27.04
C ASP A 136 12.81 -13.94 26.53
N GLY A 137 12.91 -13.76 25.21
CA GLY A 137 12.51 -12.56 24.50
C GLY A 137 11.55 -12.87 23.35
N LYS A 138 10.70 -11.91 22.98
CA LYS A 138 9.79 -12.03 21.85
C LYS A 138 10.36 -11.30 20.64
N ILE A 139 10.47 -12.01 19.52
CA ILE A 139 10.68 -11.41 18.20
C ILE A 139 9.32 -10.96 17.69
N ILE A 140 9.16 -9.67 17.42
CA ILE A 140 7.86 -9.08 17.10
C ILE A 140 7.76 -8.82 15.60
N ASP A 141 6.71 -9.32 14.95
CA ASP A 141 6.40 -8.96 13.56
C ASP A 141 5.88 -7.51 13.49
N SER A 142 6.62 -6.61 12.84
CA SER A 142 6.21 -5.21 12.72
C SER A 142 5.00 -5.00 11.82
N MET A 143 4.76 -5.87 10.83
CA MET A 143 3.56 -5.79 9.99
C MET A 143 2.31 -5.97 10.85
N ILE A 144 2.34 -6.97 11.73
CA ILE A 144 1.23 -7.22 12.65
C ILE A 144 1.14 -6.08 13.65
N LYS A 145 2.25 -5.76 14.34
CA LYS A 145 2.25 -4.79 15.43
C LYS A 145 1.85 -3.37 14.98
N ASP A 146 2.42 -2.89 13.88
CA ASP A 146 2.26 -1.50 13.44
C ASP A 146 1.09 -1.32 12.46
N GLY A 147 0.59 -2.41 11.85
CA GLY A 147 -0.42 -2.35 10.79
C GLY A 147 -1.73 -3.12 11.05
N LEU A 148 -1.70 -4.23 11.80
CA LEU A 148 -2.83 -5.18 11.87
C LEU A 148 -3.31 -5.50 13.29
N TRP A 149 -2.77 -4.83 14.31
CA TRP A 149 -3.12 -5.05 15.70
C TRP A 149 -3.87 -3.85 16.29
N ASP A 150 -5.01 -4.10 16.94
CA ASP A 150 -5.68 -3.09 17.74
C ASP A 150 -4.99 -2.97 19.09
N VAL A 151 -4.32 -1.84 19.32
CA VAL A 151 -3.56 -1.63 20.56
C VAL A 151 -4.45 -1.37 21.79
N TYR A 152 -5.72 -1.04 21.60
CA TYR A 152 -6.63 -0.66 22.69
C TYR A 152 -7.39 -1.88 23.24
N ASN A 153 -7.85 -2.74 22.34
CA ASN A 153 -8.62 -3.95 22.65
C ASN A 153 -7.75 -5.22 22.58
N ASN A 154 -6.49 -5.11 22.15
CA ASN A 154 -5.50 -6.17 22.12
C ASN A 154 -5.91 -7.40 21.29
N PHE A 155 -6.33 -7.17 20.04
CA PHE A 155 -6.65 -8.23 19.08
C PHE A 155 -6.18 -7.90 17.66
N HIS A 156 -6.18 -8.90 16.79
CA HIS A 156 -5.91 -8.71 15.36
C HIS A 156 -7.12 -8.08 14.63
N MET A 157 -6.90 -7.27 13.60
CA MET A 157 -7.97 -6.63 12.81
C MET A 157 -9.00 -7.62 12.23
N GLY A 158 -8.61 -8.89 12.03
CA GLY A 158 -9.56 -9.96 11.68
C GLY A 158 -10.66 -10.14 12.73
N ASN A 159 -10.35 -10.02 14.02
CA ASN A 159 -11.34 -10.11 15.09
C ASN A 159 -12.28 -8.90 15.10
N ALA A 160 -11.80 -7.71 14.71
CA ALA A 160 -12.71 -6.58 14.48
C ALA A 160 -13.72 -6.87 13.37
N ALA A 161 -13.31 -7.58 12.31
CA ALA A 161 -14.24 -8.03 11.28
C ALA A 161 -15.27 -9.02 11.85
N GLU A 162 -14.87 -9.98 12.67
CA GLU A 162 -15.81 -10.92 13.31
C GLU A 162 -16.82 -10.20 14.23
N ILE A 163 -16.39 -9.20 15.00
CA ILE A 163 -17.30 -8.37 15.82
C ILE A 163 -18.38 -7.70 14.95
N ILE A 164 -18.03 -7.26 13.74
CA ILE A 164 -18.98 -6.67 12.79
C ILE A 164 -19.86 -7.75 12.17
N THR A 165 -19.30 -8.90 11.79
CA THR A 165 -20.05 -10.06 11.30
C THR A 165 -21.15 -10.47 12.27
N ASP A 166 -20.80 -10.63 13.55
CA ASP A 166 -21.74 -11.00 14.61
C ASP A 166 -22.80 -9.90 14.83
N ARG A 167 -22.37 -8.63 14.91
CA ARG A 167 -23.29 -7.51 15.16
C ARG A 167 -24.36 -7.38 14.08
N PHE A 168 -24.00 -7.60 12.82
CA PHE A 168 -24.91 -7.48 11.68
C PHE A 168 -25.49 -8.82 11.22
N ASN A 169 -25.16 -9.92 11.91
CA ASN A 169 -25.59 -11.29 11.59
C ASN A 169 -25.29 -11.69 10.14
N PHE A 170 -24.10 -11.34 9.63
CA PHE A 170 -23.69 -11.79 8.30
C PHE A 170 -23.38 -13.29 8.33
N SER A 171 -24.07 -14.05 7.48
CA SER A 171 -23.81 -15.48 7.39
C SER A 171 -22.49 -15.74 6.67
N ARG A 172 -21.85 -16.87 7.00
CA ARG A 172 -20.63 -17.29 6.31
C ARG A 172 -20.82 -17.40 4.78
N GLN A 173 -21.98 -17.90 4.37
CA GLN A 173 -22.34 -18.01 2.96
C GLN A 173 -22.39 -16.63 2.28
N GLN A 174 -22.97 -15.61 2.92
CA GLN A 174 -23.01 -14.25 2.37
C GLN A 174 -21.61 -13.66 2.19
N LEU A 175 -20.72 -13.88 3.17
CA LEU A 175 -19.33 -13.44 3.09
C LEU A 175 -18.57 -14.14 1.95
N ASP A 176 -18.76 -15.45 1.80
CA ASP A 176 -18.15 -16.24 0.72
C ASP A 176 -18.67 -15.83 -0.66
N GLU A 177 -19.99 -15.65 -0.81
CA GLU A 177 -20.60 -15.17 -2.06
C GLU A 177 -20.08 -13.78 -2.45
N TYR A 178 -19.96 -12.87 -1.47
CA TYR A 178 -19.39 -11.54 -1.71
C TYR A 178 -17.93 -11.62 -2.15
N ALA A 179 -17.12 -12.43 -1.47
CA ALA A 179 -15.71 -12.63 -1.81
C ALA A 179 -15.56 -13.22 -3.22
N LEU A 180 -16.27 -14.31 -3.54
CA LEU A 180 -16.27 -14.94 -4.87
C LEU A 180 -16.71 -13.97 -5.96
N GLY A 181 -17.73 -13.16 -5.69
CA GLY A 181 -18.17 -12.09 -6.58
C GLY A 181 -17.09 -11.04 -6.80
N SER A 182 -16.36 -10.65 -5.75
CA SER A 182 -15.24 -9.71 -5.83
C SER A 182 -14.10 -10.22 -6.72
N TYR A 183 -13.64 -11.45 -6.48
CA TYR A 183 -12.63 -12.10 -7.32
C TYR A 183 -13.10 -12.20 -8.79
N GLY A 184 -14.36 -12.58 -9.01
CA GLY A 184 -14.95 -12.67 -10.35
C GLY A 184 -14.91 -11.34 -11.09
N ARG A 185 -15.28 -10.24 -10.42
CA ARG A 185 -15.21 -8.88 -10.98
C ARG A 185 -13.79 -8.48 -11.34
N THR A 186 -12.82 -8.72 -10.45
CA THR A 186 -11.40 -8.37 -10.69
C THR A 186 -10.80 -9.16 -11.85
N LEU A 187 -11.04 -10.47 -11.91
CA LEU A 187 -10.59 -11.31 -13.02
C LEU A 187 -11.22 -10.89 -14.34
N ASN A 188 -12.51 -10.53 -14.34
CA ASN A 188 -13.18 -9.99 -15.52
C ASN A 188 -12.60 -8.63 -15.93
N ALA A 189 -12.34 -7.72 -14.99
CA ALA A 189 -11.74 -6.41 -15.26
C ALA A 189 -10.33 -6.54 -15.86
N GLN A 190 -9.49 -7.44 -15.33
CA GLN A 190 -8.18 -7.77 -15.90
C GLN A 190 -8.30 -8.36 -17.31
N LYS A 191 -9.21 -9.32 -17.52
CA LYS A 191 -9.43 -9.95 -18.83
C LYS A 191 -9.87 -8.94 -19.90
N ASN A 192 -10.72 -7.98 -19.53
CA ASN A 192 -11.21 -6.94 -20.44
C ASN A 192 -10.30 -5.70 -20.50
N GLY A 193 -9.18 -5.69 -19.79
CA GLY A 193 -8.20 -4.61 -19.85
C GLY A 193 -8.62 -3.31 -19.16
N TYR A 194 -9.59 -3.34 -18.26
CA TYR A 194 -10.09 -2.13 -17.57
C TYR A 194 -9.05 -1.46 -16.68
N PHE A 195 -8.03 -2.21 -16.23
CA PHE A 195 -6.92 -1.67 -15.44
C PHE A 195 -5.72 -1.20 -16.27
N ASN A 196 -5.76 -1.33 -17.61
CA ASN A 196 -4.61 -1.02 -18.46
C ASN A 196 -4.19 0.45 -18.39
N GLU A 197 -5.14 1.35 -18.15
CA GLU A 197 -4.85 2.78 -18.04
C GLU A 197 -4.22 3.15 -16.70
N GLU A 198 -4.54 2.44 -15.62
CA GLU A 198 -4.09 2.78 -14.26
C GLU A 198 -2.86 1.98 -13.81
N ILE A 199 -2.64 0.76 -14.31
CA ILE A 199 -1.50 -0.08 -13.91
C ILE A 199 -0.25 0.25 -14.73
N ILE A 200 0.82 0.62 -14.04
CA ILE A 200 2.15 0.72 -14.61
C ILE A 200 2.86 -0.64 -14.54
N GLN A 201 3.55 -1.04 -15.61
CA GLN A 201 4.28 -2.30 -15.64
C GLN A 201 5.54 -2.22 -14.77
N ILE A 202 5.75 -3.24 -13.94
CA ILE A 202 6.89 -3.29 -13.04
C ILE A 202 7.85 -4.40 -13.46
N ASP A 203 9.11 -4.04 -13.70
CA ASP A 203 10.18 -5.01 -13.95
C ASP A 203 10.47 -5.81 -12.67
N ILE A 204 10.28 -7.13 -12.74
CA ILE A 204 10.52 -8.10 -11.66
C ILE A 204 11.64 -9.08 -12.02
N SER A 205 12.49 -8.72 -12.98
CA SER A 205 13.62 -9.56 -13.42
C SER A 205 14.64 -9.72 -12.29
N LYS A 206 15.07 -10.95 -12.04
CA LYS A 206 16.24 -11.19 -11.19
C LYS A 206 17.50 -10.83 -11.99
N LYS A 207 18.52 -10.29 -11.32
CA LYS A 207 19.80 -9.95 -11.97
C LYS A 207 20.31 -11.16 -12.77
N LYS A 208 20.43 -11.01 -14.10
CA LYS A 208 20.87 -12.00 -15.12
C LYS A 208 19.79 -12.87 -15.79
N GLU A 209 18.50 -12.67 -15.53
CA GLU A 209 17.41 -13.35 -16.26
C GLU A 209 16.81 -12.47 -17.37
N THR A 210 16.07 -13.10 -18.30
CA THR A 210 15.24 -12.45 -19.32
C THR A 210 14.25 -11.47 -18.68
N SER A 211 14.03 -10.33 -19.34
CA SER A 211 13.12 -9.29 -18.84
C SER A 211 11.73 -9.86 -18.54
N LYS A 212 11.30 -9.78 -17.28
CA LYS A 212 9.99 -10.21 -16.80
C LYS A 212 9.26 -9.02 -16.19
N PHE A 213 8.07 -8.73 -16.69
CA PHE A 213 7.25 -7.62 -16.24
C PHE A 213 5.98 -8.12 -15.55
N LEU A 214 5.66 -7.55 -14.39
CA LEU A 214 4.36 -7.67 -13.76
C LEU A 214 3.45 -6.54 -14.27
N LYS A 215 2.32 -6.92 -14.87
CA LYS A 215 1.37 -6.01 -15.53
C LYS A 215 -0.07 -6.16 -15.05
N GLU A 216 -0.28 -7.06 -14.09
CA GLU A 216 -1.59 -7.47 -13.61
C GLU A 216 -1.51 -7.77 -12.13
N ASP A 217 -2.62 -7.54 -11.41
CA ASP A 217 -2.73 -7.88 -9.99
C ASP A 217 -2.56 -9.39 -9.79
N GLU A 218 -1.73 -9.78 -8.82
CA GLU A 218 -1.23 -11.15 -8.68
C GLU A 218 -2.20 -12.06 -7.91
N GLU A 219 -2.81 -11.50 -6.86
CA GLU A 219 -3.62 -12.25 -5.90
C GLU A 219 -4.90 -12.86 -6.52
N PRO A 220 -5.69 -12.15 -7.36
CA PRO A 220 -6.95 -12.68 -7.87
C PRO A 220 -6.83 -14.01 -8.63
N LYS A 221 -5.69 -14.24 -9.30
CA LYS A 221 -5.41 -15.48 -10.06
C LYS A 221 -5.08 -16.68 -9.17
N LYS A 222 -4.79 -16.45 -7.88
CA LYS A 222 -4.46 -17.48 -6.91
C LYS A 222 -5.66 -17.98 -6.12
N LEU A 223 -6.86 -17.45 -6.39
CA LEU A 223 -8.08 -17.89 -5.74
C LEU A 223 -8.25 -19.40 -5.87
N ASN A 224 -8.36 -20.07 -4.73
CA ASN A 224 -8.83 -21.44 -4.64
C ASN A 224 -10.25 -21.42 -4.06
N ARG A 225 -11.25 -21.65 -4.93
CA ARG A 225 -12.68 -21.55 -4.57
C ARG A 225 -13.07 -22.55 -3.49
N GLU A 226 -12.59 -23.79 -3.60
CA GLU A 226 -12.85 -24.86 -2.63
C GLU A 226 -12.28 -24.51 -1.26
N LYS A 227 -11.02 -24.05 -1.24
CA LYS A 227 -10.38 -23.63 0.01
C LYS A 227 -11.13 -22.48 0.66
N LEU A 228 -11.56 -21.48 -0.12
CA LEU A 228 -12.31 -20.34 0.39
C LEU A 228 -13.54 -20.82 1.16
N THR A 229 -14.40 -21.64 0.55
CA THR A 229 -15.65 -22.12 1.16
C THR A 229 -15.46 -23.16 2.28
N HIS A 230 -14.23 -23.68 2.46
CA HIS A 230 -13.91 -24.69 3.47
C HIS A 230 -12.95 -24.20 4.56
N VAL A 231 -12.56 -22.92 4.58
CA VAL A 231 -11.82 -22.36 5.71
C VAL A 231 -12.69 -22.47 6.95
N MET A 232 -12.37 -23.37 7.88
CA MET A 232 -13.03 -23.39 9.19
C MET A 232 -12.58 -22.15 9.96
N VAL A 233 -13.53 -21.30 10.36
CA VAL A 233 -13.26 -20.24 11.33
C VAL A 233 -13.05 -20.93 12.67
N GLN A 234 -11.78 -21.14 13.07
CA GLN A 234 -11.48 -21.45 14.46
C GLN A 234 -11.67 -20.16 15.24
N LEU A 235 -12.86 -19.99 15.82
CA LEU A 235 -13.07 -19.00 16.86
C LEU A 235 -12.15 -19.36 18.05
N PRO A 236 -11.34 -18.43 18.59
CA PRO A 236 -10.61 -18.64 19.83
C PRO A 236 -11.55 -18.81 21.04
#